data_AF-A0A7W1ABE9-F1
#
_entry.id   AF-A0A7W1ABE9-F1
#
_cell.length_a   1.000
_cell.length_b   1.000
_cell.length_c   1.000
_cell.angle_alpha   90.00
_cell.angle_beta   90.00
_cell.angle_gamma   90.00
#
_symmetry.space_group_name_H-M   'P 1'
#
loop_
_entity.id
_entity.type
_entity.pdbx_description
1 polymer ?
#
loop_
_entity_poly.entity_id
_entity_poly.type
_entity_poly.pdbx_seq_one_letter_code
_entity_poly.pdbx_strand_id
1 'polypeptide(L)'
;MDPIVVTVRRGKIEEARHVVHAVAVRDGAVVEEAGNPNRLAFLRSAAKPFQALPLVRARDDLTTEEIAIASASHLASAEQLAAVRSLLEKAPAGEEELECGPEPTPLEHNCSGKHAGMLALCRTMGWASDGYRLESHPVQNGCLLEVADAAGADPDEIPTAVDGCGVLTFALPLERMALMFARLEQVDG
;
A
#
# COMPACT_ATOMS: atom_id res chain seq x y z
N MET A 1 9.15 -21.78 15.59
CA MET A 1 8.01 -21.95 16.53
C MET A 1 6.78 -22.43 15.74
N ASP A 2 5.84 -23.18 16.34
CA ASP A 2 4.61 -23.55 15.63
C ASP A 2 3.80 -22.30 15.21
N PRO A 3 3.05 -22.35 14.08
CA PRO A 3 2.17 -21.23 13.70
C PRO A 3 1.03 -21.07 14.70
N ILE A 4 0.53 -19.84 14.81
CA ILE A 4 -0.66 -19.54 15.62
C ILE A 4 -1.86 -20.20 14.98
N VAL A 5 -2.71 -20.82 15.78
CA VAL A 5 -3.95 -21.45 15.31
C VAL A 5 -5.14 -20.72 15.93
N VAL A 6 -5.95 -20.07 15.09
CA VAL A 6 -7.21 -19.45 15.49
C VAL A 6 -8.35 -20.38 15.10
N THR A 7 -9.10 -20.84 16.10
CA THR A 7 -10.25 -21.72 15.89
C THR A 7 -11.55 -20.97 16.15
N VAL A 8 -12.47 -20.98 15.18
CA VAL A 8 -13.84 -20.52 15.36
C VAL A 8 -14.71 -21.71 15.71
N ARG A 9 -15.48 -21.61 16.80
CA ARG A 9 -16.35 -22.69 17.29
C ARG A 9 -17.81 -22.26 17.33
N ARG A 10 -18.70 -23.18 16.98
CA ARG A 10 -20.15 -23.06 17.20
C ARG A 10 -20.58 -24.09 18.25
N GLY A 11 -20.70 -23.61 19.48
CA GLY A 11 -20.85 -24.49 20.64
C GLY A 11 -19.60 -25.35 20.83
N LYS A 12 -19.77 -26.68 20.80
CA LYS A 12 -18.66 -27.64 20.97
C LYS A 12 -17.99 -28.04 19.65
N ILE A 13 -18.51 -27.60 18.51
CA ILE A 13 -18.02 -28.00 17.19
C ILE A 13 -17.06 -26.93 16.68
N GLU A 14 -15.90 -27.37 16.19
CA GLU A 14 -14.96 -26.53 15.43
C GLU A 14 -15.54 -26.26 14.04
N GLU A 15 -15.87 -24.99 13.77
CA GLU A 15 -16.48 -24.55 12.51
C GLU A 15 -15.43 -24.10 11.49
N ALA A 16 -14.36 -23.44 11.95
CA ALA A 16 -13.25 -23.05 11.11
C ALA A 16 -11.92 -23.02 11.87
N ARG A 17 -10.82 -23.23 11.14
CA ARG A 17 -9.47 -23.16 11.67
C ARG A 17 -8.59 -22.33 10.72
N HIS A 18 -7.94 -21.31 11.26
CA HIS A 18 -7.02 -20.44 10.56
C HIS A 18 -5.61 -20.64 11.11
N VAL A 19 -4.65 -20.90 10.22
CA VAL A 19 -3.23 -21.00 10.56
C VAL A 19 -2.59 -19.67 10.22
N VAL A 20 -2.01 -19.01 11.21
CA VAL A 20 -1.43 -17.68 11.12
C VAL A 20 0.07 -17.77 11.35
N HIS A 21 0.82 -17.19 10.42
CA HIS A 21 2.26 -16.99 10.57
C HIS A 21 2.48 -15.53 10.97
N ALA A 22 3.37 -15.28 11.92
CA ALA A 22 3.65 -13.96 12.45
C ALA A 22 5.15 -13.78 12.67
N VAL A 23 5.62 -12.55 12.52
CA VAL A 23 7.02 -12.18 12.75
C VAL A 23 7.07 -10.77 13.32
N ALA A 24 7.93 -10.56 14.31
CA ALA A 24 8.22 -9.27 14.90
C ALA A 24 9.69 -8.93 14.62
N VAL A 25 9.93 -7.73 14.08
CA VAL A 25 11.26 -7.20 13.79
C VAL A 25 11.51 -5.98 14.67
N ARG A 26 12.71 -5.89 15.24
CA ARG A 26 13.21 -4.72 15.98
C ARG A 26 14.67 -4.50 15.60
N ASP A 27 15.05 -3.25 15.37
CA ASP A 27 16.42 -2.86 14.99
C ASP A 27 16.96 -3.67 13.80
N GLY A 28 16.08 -4.00 12.85
CA GLY A 28 16.42 -4.76 11.64
C GLY A 28 16.58 -6.27 11.82
N ALA A 29 16.35 -6.81 13.01
CA ALA A 29 16.43 -8.25 13.30
C ALA A 29 15.09 -8.84 13.72
N VAL A 30 14.82 -10.09 13.33
CA VAL A 30 13.68 -10.85 13.85
C VAL A 30 13.90 -11.12 15.34
N VAL A 31 12.97 -10.65 16.18
CA VAL A 31 13.02 -10.84 17.63
C VAL A 31 12.02 -11.88 18.13
N GLU A 32 10.95 -12.12 17.37
CA GLU A 32 9.95 -13.15 17.67
C GLU A 32 9.28 -13.63 16.38
N GLU A 33 8.88 -14.90 16.35
CA GLU A 33 8.20 -15.49 15.21
C GLU A 33 7.24 -16.61 15.66
N ALA A 34 6.17 -16.79 14.90
CA ALA A 34 5.31 -17.95 14.96
C ALA A 34 5.08 -18.50 13.55
N GLY A 35 5.41 -19.77 13.32
CA GLY A 35 5.30 -20.39 12.01
C GLY A 35 6.52 -20.13 11.10
N ASN A 36 6.30 -19.54 9.92
CA ASN A 36 7.30 -19.43 8.86
C ASN A 36 7.49 -17.95 8.50
N PRO A 37 8.56 -17.28 8.94
CA PRO A 37 8.82 -15.87 8.62
C PRO A 37 9.10 -15.65 7.12
N ASN A 38 9.56 -16.70 6.42
CA ASN A 38 9.85 -16.67 4.99
C ASN A 38 8.62 -16.98 4.13
N ARG A 39 7.42 -17.06 4.73
CA ARG A 39 6.20 -17.28 3.96
C ARG A 39 5.97 -16.08 3.04
N LEU A 40 5.93 -16.35 1.73
CA LEU A 40 5.55 -15.36 0.75
C LEU A 40 4.06 -15.01 0.90
N ALA A 41 3.76 -13.72 0.98
CA ALA A 41 2.41 -13.18 1.00
C ALA A 41 2.36 -11.84 0.27
N PHE A 42 1.18 -11.38 -0.14
CA PHE A 42 1.01 -10.04 -0.71
C PHE A 42 0.81 -9.01 0.40
N LEU A 43 1.50 -7.86 0.33
CA LEU A 43 1.27 -6.74 1.28
C LEU A 43 -0.14 -6.17 1.17
N ARG A 44 -0.69 -6.15 -0.06
CA ARG A 44 -1.96 -5.50 -0.38
C ARG A 44 -1.97 -4.05 0.12
N SER A 45 -3.07 -3.58 0.69
CA SER A 45 -3.21 -2.23 1.23
C SER A 45 -2.15 -1.81 2.26
N ALA A 46 -1.39 -2.74 2.86
CA ALA A 46 -0.30 -2.37 3.74
C ALA A 46 0.87 -1.70 2.98
N ALA A 47 0.96 -1.84 1.66
CA ALA A 47 1.99 -1.21 0.85
C ALA A 47 1.81 0.31 0.66
N LYS A 48 0.63 0.87 0.99
CA LYS A 48 0.26 2.25 0.67
C LYS A 48 1.27 3.32 1.11
N PRO A 49 1.86 3.29 2.33
CA PRO A 49 2.87 4.27 2.70
C PRO A 49 4.07 4.26 1.74
N PHE A 50 4.52 3.07 1.33
CA PHE A 50 5.62 2.92 0.38
C PHE A 50 5.23 3.32 -1.05
N GLN A 51 3.97 3.07 -1.44
CA GLN A 51 3.41 3.53 -2.72
C GLN A 51 3.26 5.06 -2.77
N ALA A 52 3.20 5.75 -1.63
CA ALA A 52 3.11 7.21 -1.55
C ALA A 52 4.48 7.90 -1.62
N LEU A 53 5.57 7.22 -1.24
CA LEU A 53 6.92 7.78 -1.24
C LEU A 53 7.35 8.46 -2.55
N PRO A 54 7.06 7.91 -3.75
CA PRO A 54 7.44 8.58 -4.99
C PRO A 54 6.77 9.95 -5.15
N LEU A 55 5.53 10.11 -4.67
CA LEU A 55 4.83 11.40 -4.65
C LEU A 55 5.47 12.36 -3.65
N VAL A 56 5.70 11.88 -2.43
CA VAL A 56 6.26 12.68 -1.33
C VAL A 56 7.64 13.23 -1.72
N ARG A 57 8.50 12.40 -2.31
CA ARG A 57 9.82 12.81 -2.78
C ARG A 57 9.79 13.78 -3.96
N ALA A 58 8.72 13.77 -4.75
CA ALA A 58 8.57 14.61 -5.93
C ALA A 58 7.93 15.98 -5.64
N ARG A 59 7.35 16.19 -4.45
CA ARG A 59 6.58 17.39 -4.10
C ARG A 59 6.88 17.87 -2.70
N ASP A 60 7.28 19.13 -2.58
CA ASP A 60 7.56 19.81 -1.31
C ASP A 60 6.34 20.57 -0.74
N ASP A 61 5.22 20.60 -1.47
CA ASP A 61 4.04 21.38 -1.14
C ASP A 61 2.94 20.57 -0.44
N LEU A 62 3.15 19.27 -0.20
CA LEU A 62 2.13 18.38 0.38
C LEU A 62 1.88 18.65 1.87
N THR A 63 0.62 18.61 2.29
CA THR A 63 0.27 18.66 3.72
C THR A 63 0.33 17.27 4.36
N THR A 64 0.36 17.23 5.70
CA THR A 64 0.30 15.98 6.46
C THR A 64 -0.97 15.18 6.15
N GLU A 65 -2.10 15.84 5.94
CA GLU A 65 -3.38 15.20 5.60
C GLU A 65 -3.33 14.55 4.21
N GLU A 66 -2.66 15.18 3.26
CA GLU A 66 -2.48 14.68 1.89
C GLU A 66 -1.55 13.45 1.87
N ILE A 67 -0.44 13.52 2.61
CA ILE A 67 0.46 12.37 2.79
C ILE A 67 -0.28 11.23 3.49
N ALA A 68 -1.05 11.54 4.54
CA ALA A 68 -1.81 10.54 5.29
C ALA A 68 -2.89 9.85 4.42
N ILE A 69 -3.64 10.61 3.63
CA ILE A 69 -4.71 10.03 2.79
C ILE A 69 -4.14 9.19 1.64
N ALA A 70 -2.98 9.57 1.08
CA ALA A 70 -2.27 8.76 0.09
C ALA A 70 -1.71 7.44 0.68
N SER A 71 -1.35 7.47 1.97
CA SER A 71 -0.69 6.36 2.67
C SER A 71 -1.65 5.37 3.36
N ALA A 72 -2.96 5.61 3.34
CA ALA A 72 -3.91 4.86 4.16
C ALA A 72 -5.16 4.38 3.41
N SER A 73 -5.93 3.51 4.06
CA SER A 73 -7.33 3.27 3.70
C SER A 73 -8.22 4.23 4.47
N HIS A 74 -9.23 4.79 3.82
CA HIS A 74 -10.19 5.67 4.47
C HIS A 74 -11.60 5.08 4.50
N LEU A 75 -12.45 5.68 5.33
CA LEU A 75 -13.87 5.32 5.50
C LEU A 75 -14.80 6.39 4.91
N ALA A 76 -14.24 7.28 4.08
CA ALA A 76 -14.96 8.36 3.41
C ALA A 76 -15.59 9.37 4.40
N SER A 77 -14.90 9.68 5.52
CA SER A 77 -15.29 10.83 6.34
C SER A 77 -15.13 12.13 5.55
N ALA A 78 -15.85 13.18 5.94
CA ALA A 78 -15.76 14.48 5.28
C ALA A 78 -14.32 15.02 5.23
N GLU A 79 -13.52 14.85 6.31
CA GLU A 79 -12.11 15.28 6.30
C GLU A 79 -11.26 14.44 5.35
N GLN A 80 -11.50 13.12 5.30
CA GLN A 80 -10.78 12.21 4.41
C GLN A 80 -11.06 12.55 2.94
N LEU A 81 -12.33 12.76 2.58
CA LEU A 81 -12.71 13.14 1.21
C LEU A 81 -12.17 14.53 0.83
N ALA A 82 -12.11 15.47 1.77
CA ALA A 82 -11.48 16.76 1.54
C ALA A 82 -9.98 16.61 1.22
N ALA A 83 -9.26 15.73 1.92
CA ALA A 83 -7.85 15.46 1.65
C ALA A 83 -7.65 14.81 0.26
N VAL A 84 -8.53 13.89 -0.16
CA VAL A 84 -8.48 13.32 -1.53
C VAL A 84 -8.68 14.41 -2.58
N ARG A 85 -9.68 15.29 -2.40
CA ARG A 85 -9.92 16.41 -3.33
C ARG A 85 -8.76 17.39 -3.37
N SER A 86 -8.15 17.69 -2.22
CA SER A 86 -6.96 18.55 -2.14
C SER A 86 -5.80 18.00 -3.00
N LEU A 87 -5.55 16.69 -2.95
CA LEU A 87 -4.58 16.02 -3.82
C LEU A 87 -4.95 16.12 -5.31
N LEU A 88 -6.22 15.92 -5.65
CA LEU A 88 -6.70 16.02 -7.04
C LEU A 88 -6.57 17.47 -7.58
N GLU A 89 -6.87 18.47 -6.77
CA GLU A 89 -6.73 19.90 -7.12
C GLU A 89 -5.27 20.28 -7.37
N LYS A 90 -4.34 19.75 -6.56
CA LYS A 90 -2.89 19.86 -6.76
C LYS A 90 -2.39 19.16 -8.03
N ALA A 91 -3.22 18.31 -8.62
CA ALA A 91 -2.94 17.46 -9.76
C ALA A 91 -3.86 17.74 -10.95
N PRO A 92 -4.29 19.01 -11.14
CA PRO A 92 -5.57 19.40 -11.77
C PRO A 92 -6.34 18.24 -12.44
N ALA A 93 -6.84 17.33 -11.61
CA ALA A 93 -7.43 16.05 -12.02
C ALA A 93 -8.87 15.95 -11.51
N GLY A 94 -9.71 15.27 -12.26
CA GLY A 94 -11.10 15.02 -11.89
C GLY A 94 -11.28 13.76 -11.04
N GLU A 95 -12.39 13.68 -10.30
CA GLU A 95 -12.79 12.46 -9.57
C GLU A 95 -13.04 11.28 -10.53
N GLU A 96 -13.42 11.57 -11.79
CA GLU A 96 -13.62 10.60 -12.86
C GLU A 96 -12.34 9.94 -13.37
N GLU A 97 -11.17 10.53 -13.10
CA GLU A 97 -9.87 9.94 -13.45
C GLU A 97 -9.42 8.88 -12.43
N LEU A 98 -10.15 8.71 -11.32
CA LEU A 98 -9.85 7.70 -10.32
C LEU A 98 -10.20 6.29 -10.83
N GLU A 99 -9.19 5.56 -11.29
CA GLU A 99 -9.30 4.15 -11.70
C GLU A 99 -9.33 3.12 -10.54
N CYS A 100 -9.72 3.52 -9.32
CA CYS A 100 -9.81 2.59 -8.17
C CYS A 100 -11.00 1.62 -8.21
N GLY A 101 -11.88 1.76 -9.20
CA GLY A 101 -13.16 1.07 -9.23
C GLY A 101 -14.21 1.78 -8.36
N PRO A 102 -15.46 1.27 -8.33
CA PRO A 102 -16.56 1.90 -7.62
C PRO A 102 -16.57 1.52 -6.12
N GLU A 103 -16.86 2.46 -5.17
CA GLU A 103 -17.65 2.16 -3.94
C GLU A 103 -17.86 3.37 -2.98
N PRO A 104 -19.09 3.88 -2.77
CA PRO A 104 -20.22 4.01 -3.71
C PRO A 104 -19.87 4.82 -4.98
N THR A 105 -18.81 5.60 -4.93
CA THR A 105 -18.24 6.39 -6.04
C THR A 105 -16.72 6.17 -6.10
N PRO A 106 -16.01 6.55 -7.18
CA PRO A 106 -14.55 6.49 -7.21
C PRO A 106 -13.89 7.30 -6.07
N LEU A 107 -14.44 8.47 -5.75
CA LEU A 107 -13.97 9.30 -4.64
C LEU A 107 -14.12 8.60 -3.28
N GLU A 108 -15.24 7.93 -3.04
CA GLU A 108 -15.54 7.30 -1.75
C GLU A 108 -14.85 5.93 -1.57
N HIS A 109 -14.31 5.35 -2.65
CA HIS A 109 -13.56 4.10 -2.57
C HIS A 109 -12.41 4.27 -1.59
N ASN A 110 -12.22 3.33 -0.66
CA ASN A 110 -11.19 3.38 0.40
C ASN A 110 -9.72 3.46 -0.06
N CYS A 111 -9.46 3.51 -1.36
CA CYS A 111 -8.16 3.60 -1.99
C CYS A 111 -8.01 4.89 -2.82
N SER A 112 -9.05 5.72 -2.90
CA SER A 112 -9.05 6.92 -3.74
C SER A 112 -7.95 7.89 -3.34
N GLY A 113 -7.58 7.97 -2.06
CA GLY A 113 -6.40 8.73 -1.60
C GLY A 113 -5.09 8.30 -2.26
N LYS A 114 -4.76 7.00 -2.26
CA LYS A 114 -3.57 6.48 -2.98
C LYS A 114 -3.66 6.79 -4.48
N HIS A 115 -4.84 6.62 -5.06
CA HIS A 115 -5.05 6.83 -6.50
C HIS A 115 -4.91 8.31 -6.88
N ALA A 116 -5.44 9.23 -6.09
CA ALA A 116 -5.22 10.67 -6.22
C ALA A 116 -3.73 11.00 -6.08
N GLY A 117 -3.01 10.33 -5.16
CA GLY A 117 -1.57 10.45 -5.05
C GLY A 117 -0.80 9.99 -6.30
N MET A 118 -1.21 8.86 -6.90
CA MET A 118 -0.65 8.38 -8.17
C MET A 118 -0.92 9.36 -9.32
N LEU A 119 -2.13 9.93 -9.41
CA LEU A 119 -2.47 10.96 -10.39
C LEU A 119 -1.63 12.22 -10.19
N ALA A 120 -1.49 12.68 -8.95
CA ALA A 120 -0.64 13.82 -8.58
C ALA A 120 0.80 13.60 -9.02
N LEU A 121 1.35 12.41 -8.79
CA LEU A 121 2.69 12.08 -9.25
C LEU A 121 2.78 12.05 -10.78
N CYS A 122 1.81 11.47 -11.48
CA CYS A 122 1.81 11.47 -12.95
C CYS A 122 1.89 12.90 -13.49
N ARG A 123 1.13 13.83 -12.90
CA ARG A 123 1.14 15.25 -13.29
C ARG A 123 2.47 15.93 -12.97
N THR A 124 3.01 15.71 -11.78
CA THR A 124 4.33 16.25 -11.38
C THR A 124 5.44 15.79 -12.33
N MET A 125 5.38 14.54 -12.78
CA MET A 125 6.40 13.96 -13.67
C MET A 125 6.13 14.20 -15.17
N GLY A 126 5.00 14.79 -15.53
CA GLY A 126 4.58 14.97 -16.92
C GLY A 126 4.22 13.66 -17.64
N TRP A 127 3.84 12.62 -16.91
CA TRP A 127 3.35 11.35 -17.46
C TRP A 127 1.87 11.45 -17.82
N ALA A 128 1.44 10.69 -18.82
CA ALA A 128 0.01 10.46 -19.05
C ALA A 128 -0.59 9.79 -17.79
N SER A 129 -1.82 10.14 -17.41
CA SER A 129 -2.51 9.45 -16.30
C SER A 129 -3.24 8.20 -16.77
N ASP A 130 -3.66 8.12 -18.03
CA ASP A 130 -4.47 7.00 -18.51
C ASP A 130 -3.78 5.66 -18.29
N GLY A 131 -4.44 4.75 -17.57
CA GLY A 131 -3.89 3.45 -17.25
C GLY A 131 -2.78 3.51 -16.21
N TYR A 132 -2.74 4.52 -15.33
CA TYR A 132 -1.74 4.60 -14.26
C TYR A 132 -1.71 3.36 -13.35
N ARG A 133 -2.80 2.59 -13.29
CA ARG A 133 -2.88 1.35 -12.52
C ARG A 133 -2.19 0.16 -13.20
N LEU A 134 -1.90 0.24 -14.50
CA LEU A 134 -1.34 -0.85 -15.29
C LEU A 134 0.13 -1.06 -14.95
N GLU A 135 0.56 -2.32 -14.95
CA GLU A 135 1.94 -2.72 -14.63
C GLU A 135 3.00 -1.98 -15.44
N SER A 136 2.73 -1.74 -16.73
CA SER A 136 3.64 -1.03 -17.63
C SER A 136 3.76 0.46 -17.35
N HIS A 137 2.95 1.02 -16.44
CA HIS A 137 2.93 2.44 -16.19
C HIS A 137 4.10 2.87 -15.29
N PRO A 138 4.82 3.99 -15.60
CA PRO A 138 5.96 4.44 -14.79
C PRO A 138 5.67 4.62 -13.31
N VAL A 139 4.44 5.00 -12.95
CA VAL A 139 4.02 5.14 -11.55
C VAL A 139 4.05 3.81 -10.78
N GLN A 140 3.67 2.70 -11.42
CA GLN A 140 3.67 1.38 -10.78
C GLN A 140 5.10 0.88 -10.61
N ASN A 141 5.98 1.16 -11.59
CA ASN A 141 7.41 0.91 -11.46
C ASN A 141 8.03 1.73 -10.32
N GLY A 142 7.70 3.02 -10.20
CA GLY A 142 8.13 3.85 -9.08
C GLY A 142 7.72 3.25 -7.73
N CYS A 143 6.48 2.79 -7.61
CA CYS A 143 6.02 2.09 -6.40
C CYS A 143 6.80 0.79 -6.11
N LEU A 144 7.08 0.00 -7.14
CA LEU A 144 7.86 -1.24 -7.00
C LEU A 144 9.27 -0.97 -6.47
N LEU A 145 9.94 0.06 -7.00
CA LEU A 145 11.29 0.42 -6.57
C LEU A 145 11.34 0.84 -5.11
N GLU A 146 10.37 1.62 -4.63
CA GLU A 146 10.30 2.00 -3.20
C GLU A 146 10.00 0.80 -2.29
N VAL A 147 9.14 -0.11 -2.73
CA VAL A 147 8.87 -1.35 -1.98
C VAL A 147 10.10 -2.24 -1.94
N ALA A 148 10.84 -2.35 -3.03
CA ALA A 148 12.07 -3.14 -3.12
C ALA A 148 13.17 -2.58 -2.22
N ASP A 149 13.38 -1.26 -2.25
CA ASP A 149 14.36 -0.58 -1.41
C ASP A 149 14.02 -0.75 0.08
N ALA A 150 12.77 -0.48 0.47
CA ALA A 150 12.31 -0.66 1.85
C ALA A 150 12.43 -2.11 2.33
N ALA A 151 12.24 -3.09 1.44
CA ALA A 151 12.38 -4.51 1.74
C ALA A 151 13.84 -5.00 1.74
N GLY A 152 14.77 -4.21 1.20
CA GLY A 152 16.13 -4.66 0.89
C GLY A 152 16.13 -5.88 -0.03
N ALA A 153 15.33 -5.82 -1.09
CA ALA A 153 15.14 -6.89 -2.08
C ALA A 153 15.42 -6.37 -3.50
N ASP A 154 15.75 -7.27 -4.42
CA ASP A 154 15.85 -6.96 -5.84
C ASP A 154 14.42 -6.77 -6.41
N PRO A 155 14.10 -5.64 -7.07
CA PRO A 155 12.77 -5.44 -7.66
C PRO A 155 12.38 -6.52 -8.68
N ASP A 156 13.34 -7.11 -9.41
CA ASP A 156 13.07 -8.17 -10.39
C ASP A 156 12.67 -9.49 -9.72
N GLU A 157 12.96 -9.65 -8.43
CA GLU A 157 12.62 -10.83 -7.63
C GLU A 157 11.29 -10.69 -6.88
N ILE A 158 10.60 -9.54 -6.96
CA ILE A 158 9.33 -9.30 -6.25
C ILE A 158 8.15 -9.66 -7.16
N PRO A 159 7.40 -10.75 -6.89
CA PRO A 159 6.22 -11.07 -7.67
C PRO A 159 5.13 -10.02 -7.45
N THR A 160 4.53 -9.58 -8.55
CA THR A 160 3.42 -8.63 -8.55
C THR A 160 2.10 -9.31 -8.93
N ALA A 161 0.99 -8.71 -8.52
CA ALA A 161 -0.35 -9.06 -8.97
C ALA A 161 -1.25 -7.82 -8.96
N VAL A 162 -2.43 -7.91 -9.59
CA VAL A 162 -3.45 -6.86 -9.53
C VAL A 162 -4.24 -6.99 -8.22
N ASP A 163 -4.30 -5.93 -7.41
CA ASP A 163 -5.12 -5.88 -6.18
C ASP A 163 -6.57 -5.48 -6.48
N GLY A 164 -7.44 -5.50 -5.47
CA GLY A 164 -8.87 -5.19 -5.61
C GLY A 164 -9.18 -3.79 -6.14
N CYS A 165 -8.31 -2.80 -5.91
CA CYS A 165 -8.47 -1.45 -6.45
C CYS A 165 -7.81 -1.27 -7.84
N GLY A 166 -7.31 -2.33 -8.46
CA GLY A 166 -6.81 -2.33 -9.85
C GLY A 166 -5.34 -2.00 -10.06
N VAL A 167 -4.60 -1.53 -9.03
CA VAL A 167 -3.15 -1.28 -9.08
C VAL A 167 -2.34 -2.52 -8.64
N LEU A 168 -1.02 -2.46 -8.74
CA LEU A 168 -0.16 -3.56 -8.30
C LEU A 168 -0.13 -3.76 -6.77
N THR A 169 -0.03 -5.02 -6.37
CA THR A 169 0.37 -5.48 -5.04
C THR A 169 1.62 -6.35 -5.13
N PHE A 170 2.42 -6.33 -4.07
CA PHE A 170 3.78 -6.86 -4.05
C PHE A 170 3.86 -8.04 -3.08
N ALA A 171 4.41 -9.16 -3.54
CA ALA A 171 4.63 -10.33 -2.70
C ALA A 171 6.02 -10.32 -2.07
N LEU A 172 6.09 -10.41 -0.74
CA LEU A 172 7.33 -10.43 0.01
C LEU A 172 7.28 -11.49 1.12
N PRO A 173 8.43 -12.01 1.59
CA PRO A 173 8.49 -12.77 2.84
C PRO A 173 7.96 -11.91 4.01
N LEU A 174 7.27 -12.53 4.97
CA LEU A 174 6.73 -11.80 6.14
C LEU A 174 7.82 -11.04 6.90
N GLU A 175 9.02 -11.61 7.03
CA GLU A 175 10.15 -10.94 7.68
C GLU A 175 10.53 -9.62 6.99
N ARG A 176 10.44 -9.58 5.64
CA ARG A 176 10.74 -8.38 4.85
C ARG A 176 9.64 -7.35 4.99
N MET A 177 8.38 -7.77 5.03
CA MET A 177 7.28 -6.87 5.35
C MET A 177 7.46 -6.22 6.74
N ALA A 178 7.80 -7.02 7.75
CA ALA A 178 8.03 -6.50 9.09
C ALA A 178 9.26 -5.56 9.15
N LEU A 179 10.32 -5.89 8.40
CA LEU A 179 11.50 -5.05 8.26
C LEU A 179 11.18 -3.67 7.68
N MET A 180 10.38 -3.62 6.60
CA MET A 180 9.94 -2.38 5.96
C MET A 180 9.28 -1.44 6.99
N PHE A 181 8.33 -1.96 7.77
CA PHE A 181 7.63 -1.17 8.79
C PHE A 181 8.53 -0.80 9.97
N ALA A 182 9.44 -1.68 10.39
CA ALA A 182 10.39 -1.39 11.47
C ALA A 182 11.36 -0.24 11.11
N ARG A 183 11.53 0.06 9.82
CA ARG A 183 12.41 1.13 9.31
C ARG A 183 11.64 2.32 8.75
N LEU A 184 10.31 2.33 8.83
CA LEU A 184 9.49 3.36 8.16
C LEU A 184 9.86 4.78 8.61
N GLU A 185 10.22 4.97 9.88
CA GLU A 185 10.68 6.26 10.43
C GLU A 185 12.06 6.71 9.92
N GLN A 186 12.81 5.81 9.29
CA GLN A 186 14.13 6.05 8.71
C GLN A 186 14.07 6.25 7.19
N VAL A 187 12.87 6.11 6.59
CA VAL A 187 12.68 6.33 5.17
C VAL A 187 12.56 7.83 4.93
N ASP A 188 13.48 8.38 4.14
CA ASP A 188 13.42 9.78 3.74
C ASP A 188 12.16 10.04 2.88
N GLY A 189 11.36 10.99 3.36
CA GLY A 189 10.15 11.53 2.76
C GLY A 189 9.92 12.95 3.24
#